data_AF-A0A017SYN4-F1
#
_entry.id   AF-A0A017SYN4-F1
#
_cell.length_a   1.000
_cell.length_b   1.000
_cell.length_c   1.000
_cell.angle_alpha   90.00
_cell.angle_beta   90.00
_cell.angle_gamma   90.00
#
_symmetry.space_group_name_H-M   'P 1'
#
loop_
_entity.id
_entity.type
_entity.pdbx_description
1 polymer ?
#
loop_
_entity_poly.entity_id
_entity_poly.type
_entity_poly.pdbx_seq_one_letter_code
_entity_poly.pdbx_strand_id
1 'polypeptide(L)' 'MRLRAALRNLRALYGSWDCLAEVMGVSPGTLASIVSGKDSSPGMAVRAARAAGTTVEALLGDLKVAASCPHCGAAWEVRS' A
#
# COMPACT_ATOMS: atom_id res chain seq x y z
N MET A 1 12.78 -3.65 3.12
CA MET A 1 11.99 -4.25 2.02
C MET A 1 10.76 -3.37 1.79
N ARG A 2 10.62 -2.76 0.60
CA ARG A 2 9.61 -1.71 0.32
C ARG A 2 8.15 -2.16 0.49
N LEU A 3 7.85 -3.42 0.17
CA LEU A 3 6.50 -3.99 0.37
C LEU A 3 6.03 -3.93 1.83
N ARG A 4 6.93 -4.17 2.80
CA ARG A 4 6.57 -4.11 4.23
C ARG A 4 6.20 -2.70 4.69
N ALA A 5 6.78 -1.67 4.06
CA ALA A 5 6.39 -0.29 4.33
C ALA A 5 5.04 0.02 3.67
N ALA A 6 4.86 -0.39 2.41
CA ALA A 6 3.58 -0.24 1.70
C ALA A 6 2.40 -0.86 2.46
N LEU A 7 2.55 -2.09 2.98
CA LEU A 7 1.50 -2.74 3.78
C LEU A 7 1.18 -1.99 5.08
N ARG A 8 2.17 -1.38 5.75
CA ARG A 8 1.94 -0.55 6.93
C ARG A 8 1.19 0.73 6.58
N ASN A 9 1.54 1.38 5.48
CA ASN A 9 0.85 2.58 4.99
C ASN A 9 -0.58 2.27 4.57
N LEU A 10 -0.80 1.16 3.87
CA LEU A 10 -2.14 0.71 3.50
C LEU A 10 -2.97 0.36 4.73
N ARG A 11 -2.39 -0.27 5.74
CA ARG A 11 -3.09 -0.49 7.01
C ARG A 11 -3.49 0.83 7.68
N ALA A 12 -2.64 1.86 7.61
CA ALA A 12 -3.00 3.19 8.12
C ALA A 12 -4.15 3.82 7.32
N LEU A 13 -4.19 3.64 6.00
CA LEU A 13 -5.25 4.13 5.12
C LEU A 13 -6.60 3.42 5.34
N TYR A 14 -6.57 2.08 5.46
CA TYR A 14 -7.75 1.24 5.65
C TYR A 14 -8.16 1.10 7.13
N GLY A 15 -7.33 1.56 8.06
CA GLY A 15 -7.59 1.56 9.51
C GLY A 15 -7.23 0.27 10.25
N SER A 16 -7.37 -0.90 9.63
CA SER A 16 -7.08 -2.20 10.27
C SER A 16 -6.43 -3.22 9.34
N TRP A 17 -5.85 -4.27 9.93
CA TRP A 17 -5.35 -5.42 9.16
C TRP A 17 -6.49 -6.23 8.56
N ASP A 18 -7.62 -6.33 9.25
CA ASP A 18 -8.78 -7.09 8.76
C ASP A 18 -9.39 -6.44 7.52
N CYS A 19 -9.59 -5.12 7.54
CA CYS A 19 -10.12 -4.38 6.39
C CYS A 19 -9.17 -4.47 5.19
N LEU A 20 -7.85 -4.29 5.42
CA LEU A 20 -6.87 -4.44 4.35
C LEU A 20 -6.83 -5.87 3.79
N ALA A 21 -6.91 -6.89 4.65
CA ALA A 21 -6.88 -8.29 4.25
C ALA A 21 -8.10 -8.66 3.41
N GLU A 22 -9.29 -8.17 3.80
CA GLU A 22 -10.53 -8.33 3.04
C GLU A 22 -10.39 -7.74 1.62
N VAL A 23 -9.94 -6.48 1.51
CA VAL A 23 -9.74 -5.81 0.22
C VAL A 23 -8.67 -6.51 -0.64
N MET A 24 -7.61 -7.03 -0.02
CA MET A 24 -6.56 -7.77 -0.72
C MET A 24 -6.93 -9.22 -1.05
N GLY A 25 -8.03 -9.75 -0.50
CA GLY A 25 -8.45 -11.15 -0.63
C GLY A 25 -7.45 -12.14 -0.01
N VAL A 26 -6.91 -11.82 1.17
CA VAL A 26 -5.95 -12.64 1.93
C VAL A 26 -6.32 -12.72 3.40
N SER A 27 -5.62 -13.54 4.19
CA SER A 27 -5.85 -13.56 5.65
C SER A 27 -5.08 -12.46 6.38
N PRO A 28 -5.64 -11.87 7.46
CA PRO A 28 -4.95 -10.87 8.28
C PRO A 28 -3.61 -11.39 8.86
N GLY A 29 -3.59 -12.66 9.27
CA GLY A 29 -2.38 -13.33 9.77
C GLY A 29 -1.27 -13.42 8.71
N THR A 30 -1.62 -13.54 7.42
CA THR A 30 -0.64 -13.48 6.33
C THR A 30 0.02 -12.11 6.26
N LEU A 31 -0.75 -11.03 6.35
CA LEU A 31 -0.21 -9.67 6.34
C LEU A 31 0.69 -9.42 7.55
N ALA A 32 0.24 -9.80 8.75
CA ALA A 32 1.03 -9.66 9.98
C ALA A 32 2.37 -10.41 9.89
N SER A 33 2.35 -11.64 9.36
CA SER A 33 3.56 -12.47 9.17
C SER A 33 4.54 -11.84 8.18
N ILE A 34 4.05 -11.29 7.07
CA ILE A 34 4.91 -10.62 6.08
C ILE A 34 5.53 -9.36 6.68
N VAL A 35 4.74 -8.58 7.42
CA VAL A 35 5.18 -7.34 8.06
C VAL A 35 6.24 -7.60 9.14
N SER A 36 6.14 -8.74 9.86
CA SER A 36 7.12 -9.18 10.86
C SER A 36 8.40 -9.75 10.27
N GLY A 37 8.41 -10.13 8.98
CA GLY A 37 9.64 -10.51 8.27
C GLY A 37 9.56 -11.80 7.47
N LYS A 38 8.40 -12.47 7.42
CA LYS A 38 8.20 -13.60 6.51
C LYS A 38 8.29 -13.14 5.06
N ASP A 39 8.93 -13.95 4.22
CA ASP A 39 8.96 -13.70 2.78
C ASP A 39 7.56 -13.73 2.17
N SER A 40 7.40 -12.94 1.11
CA SER A 40 6.15 -12.81 0.37
C SER A 40 6.36 -13.16 -1.10
N SER A 41 5.34 -13.69 -1.75
CA SER A 41 5.37 -13.89 -3.20
C SER A 41 5.25 -12.56 -3.96
N PRO A 42 5.75 -12.46 -5.21
CA PRO A 42 5.55 -11.30 -6.07
C PRO A 42 4.07 -10.94 -6.27
N GLY A 43 3.18 -11.93 -6.26
CA GLY A 43 1.73 -11.73 -6.35
C GLY A 43 1.13 -10.96 -5.16
N MET A 44 1.84 -10.86 -4.03
CA MET A 44 1.43 -10.00 -2.91
C MET A 44 1.60 -8.51 -3.26
N ALA A 45 2.65 -8.15 -3.99
CA ALA A 45 2.86 -6.77 -4.44
C ALA A 45 1.75 -6.33 -5.41
N VAL A 46 1.33 -7.22 -6.30
CA VAL A 46 0.21 -6.96 -7.24
C VAL A 46 -1.10 -6.74 -6.48
N ARG A 47 -1.40 -7.57 -5.48
CA ARG A 47 -2.60 -7.37 -4.63
C ARG A 47 -2.56 -6.06 -3.87
N ALA A 48 -1.40 -5.71 -3.29
CA ALA A 48 -1.24 -4.45 -2.57
C ALA A 48 -1.41 -3.25 -3.50
N ALA A 49 -0.87 -3.30 -4.72
CA ALA A 49 -1.03 -2.24 -5.72
C ALA A 49 -2.50 -2.04 -6.13
N ARG A 50 -3.23 -3.15 -6.33
CA ARG A 50 -4.68 -3.10 -6.61
C ARG A 50 -5.47 -2.51 -5.44
N ALA A 51 -5.19 -2.92 -4.22
CA ALA A 51 -5.81 -2.34 -3.02
C ALA A 51 -5.47 -0.85 -2.86
N ALA A 52 -4.31 -0.42 -3.34
CA ALA A 52 -3.90 0.98 -3.35
C ALA A 52 -4.49 1.80 -4.53
N GLY A 53 -5.18 1.16 -5.48
CA GLY A 53 -5.66 1.82 -6.69
C GLY A 53 -4.54 2.34 -7.61
N THR A 54 -3.34 1.75 -7.57
CA THR A 54 -2.16 2.20 -8.34
C THR A 54 -1.36 1.04 -8.92
N THR A 55 -0.22 1.32 -9.56
CA THR A 55 0.67 0.30 -10.14
C THR A 55 1.70 -0.20 -9.12
N VAL A 56 2.32 -1.36 -9.39
CA VAL A 56 3.36 -1.92 -8.51
C VAL A 56 4.58 -0.99 -8.45
N GLU A 57 4.93 -0.38 -9.58
CA GLU A 57 6.04 0.57 -9.71
C GLU A 57 5.76 1.86 -8.93
N ALA A 58 4.51 2.34 -8.95
CA ALA A 58 4.13 3.51 -8.15
C ALA A 58 4.11 3.18 -6.65
N LEU A 59 3.63 1.99 -6.26
CA LEU A 59 3.54 1.58 -4.86
C LEU A 59 4.91 1.26 -4.24
N LEU A 60 5.78 0.60 -5.00
CA LEU A 60 7.09 0.11 -4.53
C LEU A 60 8.25 0.94 -5.08
N GLY A 61 7.99 1.99 -5.83
CA GLY A 61 8.98 2.92 -6.35
C GLY A 61 9.55 3.83 -5.26
N ASP A 62 10.30 4.83 -5.70
CA ASP A 62 10.85 5.82 -4.79
C ASP A 62 9.80 6.82 -4.32
N LEU A 63 10.08 7.41 -3.16
CA LEU A 63 9.22 8.45 -2.59
C LEU A 63 9.15 9.63 -3.55
N LYS A 64 7.92 10.06 -3.85
CA LYS A 64 7.65 11.23 -4.68
C LYS A 64 7.12 12.35 -3.80
N VAL A 65 7.50 13.59 -4.14
CA VAL A 65 6.95 14.78 -3.50
C VAL A 65 5.45 14.85 -3.80
N ALA A 66 4.62 14.99 -2.77
CA ALA A 66 3.17 15.04 -2.89
C ALA A 66 2.63 16.39 -3.43
N ALA A 67 3.43 17.12 -4.22
CA ALA A 67 3.07 18.44 -4.74
C ALA A 67 1.81 18.40 -5.61
N SER A 68 1.64 17.31 -6.37
CA SER A 68 0.45 17.04 -7.18
C SER A 68 0.04 15.57 -7.10
N CYS A 69 -1.25 15.32 -7.29
CA CYS A 69 -1.79 13.97 -7.33
C CYS A 69 -1.25 13.24 -8.58
N PRO A 70 -0.60 12.08 -8.43
CA PRO A 70 -0.07 11.34 -9.58
C PRO A 70 -1.16 10.74 -10.48
N HIS A 71 -2.42 10.75 -10.03
CA HIS A 71 -3.55 10.21 -10.78
C HIS A 71 -4.31 11.26 -11.58
N CYS A 72 -4.53 12.46 -11.02
CA CYS A 72 -5.32 13.51 -11.67
C CYS A 72 -4.58 14.83 -11.90
N GLY A 73 -3.33 14.97 -11.41
CA GLY A 73 -2.52 16.17 -11.56
C GLY A 73 -2.92 17.35 -10.67
N ALA A 74 -4.00 17.24 -9.88
CA ALA A 74 -4.43 18.29 -8.96
C ALA A 74 -3.33 18.59 -7.93
N ALA A 75 -3.02 19.87 -7.71
CA ALA A 75 -2.14 20.28 -6.64
C ALA A 75 -2.76 19.94 -5.28
N TRP A 76 -1.95 19.52 -4.31
CA TRP A 76 -2.44 19.41 -2.94
C TRP A 76 -2.60 20.84 -2.40
N GLU A 77 -3.84 21.27 -2.17
CA GLU A 77 -4.10 22.59 -1.60
C GLU A 77 -4.04 22.47 -0.07
N VAL A 78 -3.01 23.07 0.54
CA VAL A 78 -2.91 23.19 1.99
C VAL A 78 -3.94 24.22 2.43
N ARG A 79 -5.14 23.78 2.81
CA ARG A 79 -6.05 24.68 3.54
C ARG A 79 -5.40 25.01 4.88
N SER A 80 -5.03 26.29 5.01
CA SER A 80 -4.48 26.89 6.24
C SER A 80 -5.55 27.00 7.32
#